data_AF-A0A6P4YTE1-F1
#
_entry.id   AF-A0A6P4YTE1-F1
#
_cell.length_a   1.000
_cell.length_b   1.000
_cell.length_c   1.000
_cell.angle_alpha   90.00
_cell.angle_beta   90.00
_cell.angle_gamma   90.00
#
_symmetry.space_group_name_H-M   'P 1'
#
loop_
_entity.id
_entity.type
_entity.pdbx_description
1 polymer ?
#
loop_
_entity_poly.entity_id
_entity_poly.type
_entity_poly.pdbx_seq_one_letter_code
_entity_poly.pdbx_strand_id
1 'polypeptide(L)'
;FSGHPKTKAFVTPTGSNGMFEALYHGVSTPLVAEQHGNAARVVSRGLGVRLDFNTFTTKTLYQAIMQVLTDKSYRETAARLSCLHRDQPQSPMERAVWWIEHVIQHGGLPHLRARAVELPWYQYYLLDVAAFLLSVSSAVLVLIWCSCSLVYRKIFRKSSGKLKSQ
;
A
#
# COMPACT_ATOMS: atom_id res chain seq x y z
N PHE A 1 -4.19 12.65 21.84
CA PHE A 1 -5.34 13.50 21.46
C PHE A 1 -6.67 12.73 21.41
N SER A 2 -6.67 11.40 21.30
CA SER A 2 -7.88 10.60 21.01
C SER A 2 -8.62 10.04 22.23
N GLY A 3 -8.10 10.23 23.44
CA GLY A 3 -8.67 9.65 24.67
C GLY A 3 -9.67 10.53 25.42
N HIS A 4 -9.99 11.72 24.94
CA HIS A 4 -10.90 12.61 25.66
C HIS A 4 -12.37 12.18 25.44
N PRO A 5 -13.19 12.01 26.50
CA PRO A 5 -14.55 11.46 26.39
C PRO A 5 -15.53 12.34 25.57
N LYS A 6 -15.16 13.60 25.28
CA LYS A 6 -15.96 14.51 24.43
C LYS A 6 -15.60 14.44 22.94
N THR A 7 -14.60 13.65 22.54
CA THR A 7 -14.22 13.53 21.13
C THR A 7 -15.27 12.72 20.37
N LYS A 8 -15.85 13.32 19.32
CA LYS A 8 -16.94 12.70 18.54
C LYS A 8 -16.51 12.23 17.15
N ALA A 9 -15.48 12.85 16.58
CA ALA A 9 -14.92 12.45 15.29
C ALA A 9 -13.41 12.70 15.27
N PHE A 10 -12.69 11.88 14.53
CA PHE A 10 -11.25 12.03 14.29
C PHE A 10 -11.00 12.05 12.79
N VAL A 11 -10.35 13.10 12.27
CA VAL A 11 -9.99 13.19 10.85
C VAL A 11 -8.55 12.71 10.73
N THR A 12 -8.33 11.64 9.97
CA THR A 12 -6.98 11.08 9.75
C THR A 12 -6.77 10.76 8.27
N PRO A 13 -5.55 10.97 7.74
CA PRO A 13 -5.11 10.26 6.54
C PRO A 13 -5.26 8.75 6.76
N THR A 14 -5.50 7.94 5.72
CA THR A 14 -5.66 6.46 5.80
C THR A 14 -4.46 5.64 6.30
N GLY A 15 -3.59 6.23 7.12
CA GLY A 15 -2.56 5.51 7.86
C GLY A 15 -3.19 4.54 8.85
N SER A 16 -2.68 3.30 8.88
CA SER A 16 -3.15 2.24 9.78
C SER A 16 -3.18 2.66 11.25
N ASN A 17 -2.19 3.43 11.71
CA ASN A 17 -2.08 3.84 13.10
C ASN A 17 -3.24 4.73 13.55
N GLY A 18 -3.60 5.75 12.76
CA GLY A 18 -4.72 6.64 13.09
C GLY A 18 -6.07 5.91 13.09
N MET A 19 -6.25 4.94 12.17
CA MET A 19 -7.44 4.08 12.17
C MET A 19 -7.50 3.19 13.41
N PHE A 20 -6.38 2.60 13.83
CA PHE A 20 -6.34 1.78 15.04
C PHE A 20 -6.57 2.61 16.30
N GLU A 21 -6.04 3.83 16.38
CA GLU A 21 -6.28 4.73 17.52
C GLU A 21 -7.76 5.11 17.62
N ALA A 22 -8.39 5.47 16.49
CA ALA A 22 -9.81 5.79 16.46
C ALA A 22 -10.69 4.58 16.79
N LEU A 23 -10.36 3.41 16.25
CA LEU A 23 -11.03 2.15 16.57
C LEU A 23 -10.86 1.82 18.06
N TYR A 24 -9.64 1.95 18.60
CA TYR A 24 -9.37 1.69 20.00
C TYR A 24 -10.24 2.60 20.87
N HIS A 25 -10.40 3.89 20.54
CA HIS A 25 -11.23 4.82 21.31
C HIS A 25 -12.72 4.82 20.94
N GLY A 26 -13.15 4.05 19.93
CA GLY A 26 -14.54 4.01 19.50
C GLY A 26 -15.03 5.31 18.86
N VAL A 27 -14.12 6.06 18.25
CA VAL A 27 -14.42 7.33 17.59
C VAL A 27 -14.56 7.08 16.10
N SER A 28 -15.68 7.51 15.53
CA SER A 28 -15.94 7.42 14.10
C SER A 28 -15.03 8.37 13.32
N THR A 29 -14.53 7.93 12.16
CA THR A 29 -13.42 8.59 11.47
C THR A 29 -13.76 8.86 10.01
N PRO A 30 -14.03 10.11 9.59
CA PRO A 30 -13.98 10.46 8.17
C PRO A 30 -12.53 10.28 7.67
N LEU A 31 -12.36 9.45 6.65
CA LEU A 31 -11.05 9.07 6.14
C LEU A 31 -10.72 9.80 4.85
N VAL A 32 -9.52 10.39 4.81
CA VAL A 32 -8.91 10.82 3.56
C VAL A 32 -8.05 9.67 3.04
N ALA A 33 -8.52 9.03 1.97
CA ALA A 33 -7.99 7.76 1.50
C ALA A 33 -6.92 7.89 0.42
N GLU A 34 -5.67 7.70 0.80
CA GLU A 34 -4.57 7.36 -0.11
C GLU A 34 -4.44 5.85 -0.33
N GLN A 35 -4.77 5.02 0.68
CA GLN A 35 -4.68 3.56 0.59
C GLN A 35 -6.06 2.91 0.40
N HIS A 36 -6.39 2.56 -0.84
CA HIS A 36 -7.70 2.02 -1.23
C HIS A 36 -8.15 0.80 -0.41
N GLY A 37 -7.22 -0.13 -0.09
CA GLY A 37 -7.56 -1.34 0.68
C GLY A 37 -7.99 -1.05 2.12
N ASN A 38 -7.34 -0.10 2.78
CA ASN A 38 -7.67 0.31 4.14
C ASN A 38 -9.00 1.06 4.19
N ALA A 39 -9.21 1.98 3.24
CA ALA A 39 -10.47 2.71 3.12
C ALA A 39 -11.66 1.78 2.87
N ALA A 40 -11.50 0.78 2.00
CA ALA A 40 -12.55 -0.20 1.73
C ALA A 40 -12.94 -0.99 2.98
N ARG A 41 -11.98 -1.37 3.83
CA ARG A 41 -12.23 -2.08 5.09
C ARG A 41 -12.96 -1.23 6.12
N VAL A 42 -12.69 0.07 6.17
CA VAL A 42 -13.38 0.98 7.10
C VAL A 42 -14.80 1.27 6.64
N VAL A 43 -15.00 1.50 5.34
CA VAL A 43 -16.35 1.70 4.78
C VAL A 43 -17.19 0.44 4.90
N SER A 44 -16.65 -0.74 4.56
CA SER A 44 -17.40 -2.00 4.65
C SER A 44 -17.80 -2.37 6.08
N ARG A 45 -17.03 -1.91 7.07
CA ARG A 45 -17.31 -2.08 8.49
C ARG A 45 -18.16 -0.96 9.07
N GLY A 46 -18.61 0.02 8.28
CA GLY A 46 -19.43 1.14 8.77
C GLY A 46 -18.70 2.06 9.76
N LEU A 47 -17.36 2.11 9.71
CA LEU A 47 -16.54 2.89 10.64
C LEU A 47 -16.30 4.33 10.18
N GLY A 48 -16.63 4.66 8.94
CA GLY A 48 -16.44 5.99 8.39
C GLY A 48 -16.79 6.13 6.91
N VAL A 49 -16.55 7.32 6.39
CA VAL A 49 -16.78 7.72 5.00
C VAL A 49 -15.44 7.83 4.29
N ARG A 50 -15.36 7.32 3.05
CA ARG A 50 -14.18 7.46 2.20
C ARG A 50 -14.23 8.78 1.44
N LEU A 51 -13.21 9.61 1.62
CA LEU A 51 -12.90 10.73 0.75
C LEU A 51 -11.73 10.35 -0.14
N ASP A 52 -11.83 10.68 -1.42
CA ASP A 52 -10.74 10.48 -2.38
C ASP A 52 -9.72 11.61 -2.23
N PHE A 53 -8.48 11.24 -1.90
CA PHE A 53 -7.40 12.20 -1.65
C PHE A 53 -7.15 13.15 -2.83
N ASN A 54 -7.34 12.68 -4.07
CA ASN A 54 -7.05 13.47 -5.27
C ASN A 54 -8.19 14.41 -5.70
N THR A 55 -9.41 14.21 -5.19
CA THR A 55 -10.60 14.88 -5.71
C THR A 55 -11.47 15.55 -4.65
N PHE A 56 -11.16 15.38 -3.35
CA PHE A 56 -11.95 16.01 -2.30
C PHE A 56 -11.81 17.54 -2.29
N THR A 57 -12.89 18.21 -1.94
CA THR A 57 -12.98 19.66 -1.70
C THR A 57 -13.36 19.93 -0.24
N THR A 58 -13.22 21.17 0.21
CA THR A 58 -13.68 21.63 1.54
C THR A 58 -15.14 21.27 1.79
N LYS A 59 -15.99 21.37 0.76
CA LYS A 59 -17.42 21.01 0.85
C LYS A 59 -17.61 19.52 1.10
N THR A 60 -16.90 18.66 0.39
CA THR A 60 -16.99 17.20 0.58
C THR A 60 -16.46 16.77 1.94
N LEU A 61 -15.39 17.42 2.44
CA LEU A 61 -14.85 17.16 3.77
C LEU A 61 -15.86 17.56 4.86
N TYR A 62 -16.47 18.74 4.74
CA TYR A 62 -17.51 19.20 5.65
C TYR A 62 -18.71 18.24 5.67
N GLN A 63 -19.18 17.81 4.50
CA GLN A 63 -20.28 16.85 4.39
C GLN A 63 -19.94 15.51 5.05
N ALA A 64 -18.73 14.97 4.84
CA ALA A 64 -18.30 13.72 5.47
C ALA A 64 -18.23 13.84 7.00
N ILE A 65 -17.71 14.95 7.52
CA ILE A 65 -17.68 15.22 8.97
C ILE A 65 -19.12 15.29 9.52
N MET A 66 -19.99 16.04 8.86
CA MET A 66 -21.39 16.19 9.29
C MET A 66 -22.15 14.86 9.23
N GLN A 67 -21.92 14.05 8.21
CA GLN A 67 -22.50 12.72 8.09
C GLN A 67 -22.10 11.83 9.27
N VAL A 68 -20.80 11.75 9.56
CA VAL A 68 -20.28 10.94 10.66
C VAL A 68 -20.75 11.43 12.04
N LEU A 69 -20.96 12.74 12.21
CA LEU A 69 -21.43 13.31 13.47
C LEU A 69 -22.96 13.19 13.66
N THR A 70 -23.72 13.16 12.58
CA THR A 70 -25.19 13.19 12.63
C THR A 70 -25.78 11.78 12.63
N ASP A 71 -25.20 10.89 11.83
CA ASP A 71 -25.65 9.50 11.74
C ASP A 71 -25.07 8.68 12.91
N LYS A 72 -25.96 8.22 13.79
CA LYS A 72 -25.62 7.44 14.98
C LYS A 72 -25.02 6.08 14.63
N SER A 73 -25.31 5.52 13.46
CA SER A 73 -24.84 4.19 13.05
C SER A 73 -23.31 4.09 13.08
N TYR A 74 -22.60 5.15 12.65
CA TYR A 74 -21.13 5.19 12.69
C TYR A 74 -20.60 5.14 14.12
N ARG A 75 -21.23 5.86 15.05
CA ARG A 75 -20.83 5.89 16.46
C ARG A 75 -21.12 4.56 17.15
N GLU A 76 -22.29 3.98 16.92
CA GLU A 76 -22.68 2.69 17.48
C GLU A 76 -21.76 1.57 16.98
N THR A 77 -21.44 1.60 15.68
CA THR A 77 -20.53 0.64 15.05
C THR A 77 -19.10 0.82 15.56
N ALA A 78 -18.62 2.06 15.70
CA ALA A 78 -17.31 2.35 16.29
C ALA A 78 -17.22 1.90 17.75
N ALA A 79 -18.25 2.13 18.56
CA ALA A 79 -18.31 1.66 19.94
C ALA A 79 -18.32 0.13 20.03
N ARG A 80 -19.12 -0.54 19.19
CA ARG A 80 -19.17 -2.01 19.12
C ARG A 80 -17.81 -2.60 18.74
N LEU A 81 -17.19 -2.09 17.68
CA LEU A 81 -15.91 -2.59 17.21
C LEU A 81 -14.75 -2.23 18.15
N SER A 82 -14.83 -1.09 18.84
CA SER A 82 -13.90 -0.75 19.93
C SER A 82 -13.98 -1.75 21.07
N CYS A 83 -15.19 -2.09 21.51
CA CYS A 83 -15.42 -3.11 22.53
C CYS A 83 -14.82 -4.45 22.11
N LEU A 84 -15.15 -4.92 20.89
CA LEU A 84 -14.60 -6.17 20.36
C LEU A 84 -13.07 -6.13 20.19
N HIS A 85 -12.51 -4.98 19.81
CA HIS A 85 -11.07 -4.84 19.65
C HIS A 85 -10.33 -4.85 20.99
N ARG A 86 -10.94 -4.31 22.05
CA ARG A 86 -10.40 -4.33 23.41
C ARG A 86 -10.65 -5.66 24.12
N ASP A 87 -11.67 -6.39 23.71
CA ASP A 87 -12.02 -7.72 24.21
C ASP A 87 -11.02 -8.76 23.68
N GLN A 88 -9.86 -8.79 24.32
CA GLN A 88 -8.80 -9.75 24.05
C GLN A 88 -8.43 -10.45 25.36
N PRO A 89 -8.10 -11.76 25.31
CA PRO A 89 -7.83 -12.55 26.53
C PRO A 89 -6.59 -12.10 27.29
N GLN A 90 -5.68 -11.38 26.64
CA GLN A 90 -4.47 -10.82 27.22
C GLN A 90 -4.35 -9.35 26.81
N SER A 91 -3.83 -8.52 27.72
CA SER A 91 -3.51 -7.15 27.36
C SER A 91 -2.40 -7.12 26.30
N PRO A 92 -2.34 -6.08 25.45
CA PRO A 92 -1.27 -5.93 24.48
C PRO A 92 0.13 -5.98 25.10
N MET A 93 0.27 -5.50 26.34
CA MET A 93 1.52 -5.52 27.10
C MET A 93 1.91 -6.93 27.53
N GLU A 94 0.99 -7.68 28.16
CA GLU A 94 1.25 -9.05 28.58
C GLU A 94 1.58 -9.95 27.39
N ARG A 95 0.84 -9.78 26.28
CA ARG A 95 1.12 -10.51 25.05
C ARG A 95 2.51 -10.18 24.49
N ALA A 96 2.94 -8.93 24.55
CA ALA A 96 4.28 -8.54 24.10
C ALA A 96 5.37 -9.18 24.97
N VAL A 97 5.21 -9.14 26.30
CA VAL A 97 6.11 -9.81 27.25
C VAL A 97 6.17 -11.31 26.95
N TRP A 98 5.00 -11.95 26.79
CA TRP A 98 4.91 -13.36 26.47
C TRP A 98 5.66 -13.72 25.18
N TRP A 99 5.50 -12.94 24.10
CA TRP A 99 6.24 -13.18 22.86
C TRP A 99 7.75 -12.99 23.02
N ILE A 100 8.19 -11.99 23.78
CA ILE A 100 9.61 -11.75 24.06
C ILE A 100 10.19 -12.96 24.81
N GLU A 101 9.53 -13.39 25.89
CA GLU A 101 9.94 -14.57 26.66
C GLU A 101 9.94 -15.82 25.81
N HIS A 102 8.90 -16.03 25.00
CA HIS A 102 8.77 -17.18 24.11
C HIS A 102 9.93 -17.23 23.09
N VAL A 103 10.29 -16.09 22.49
CA VAL A 103 11.42 -15.98 21.56
C VAL A 103 12.74 -16.29 22.26
N ILE A 104 12.96 -15.77 23.47
CA ILE A 104 14.19 -16.03 24.25
C ILE A 104 14.29 -17.51 24.63
N GLN A 105 13.20 -18.11 25.12
CA GLN A 105 13.16 -19.51 25.53
C GLN A 105 13.44 -20.48 24.36
N HIS A 106 13.03 -20.13 23.14
CA HIS A 106 13.20 -20.97 21.96
C HIS A 106 14.36 -20.54 21.06
N GLY A 107 15.31 -19.77 21.59
CA GLY A 107 16.57 -19.44 20.91
C GLY A 107 16.42 -18.57 19.66
N GLY A 108 15.46 -17.64 19.65
CA GLY A 108 15.31 -16.64 18.59
C GLY A 108 14.40 -17.03 17.42
N LEU A 109 13.67 -18.16 17.51
CA LEU A 109 12.69 -18.67 16.53
C LEU A 109 13.14 -18.43 15.07
N PRO A 110 14.18 -19.13 14.58
CA PRO A 110 14.76 -18.87 13.26
C PRO A 110 13.76 -18.95 12.10
N HIS A 111 12.66 -19.70 12.26
CA HIS A 111 11.57 -19.79 11.28
C HIS A 111 10.65 -18.56 11.23
N LEU A 112 10.64 -17.71 12.27
CA LEU A 112 9.88 -16.45 12.32
C LEU A 112 10.71 -15.24 11.88
N ARG A 113 12.03 -15.39 11.68
CA ARG A 113 12.85 -14.34 11.08
C ARG A 113 12.47 -14.21 9.61
N ALA A 114 12.29 -12.97 9.15
CA ALA A 114 12.12 -12.70 7.74
C ALA A 114 13.36 -13.24 7.00
N ARG A 115 13.17 -14.27 6.16
CA ARG A 115 14.24 -14.88 5.36
C ARG A 115 15.01 -13.84 4.54
N ALA A 116 14.37 -12.71 4.24
CA ALA A 116 14.93 -11.47 3.69
C ALA A 116 16.28 -11.02 4.31
N VAL A 117 16.46 -11.21 5.62
CA VAL A 117 17.65 -10.74 6.37
C VAL A 117 18.85 -11.66 6.19
N GLU A 118 18.62 -12.91 5.80
CA GLU A 118 19.67 -13.91 5.59
C GLU A 118 20.10 -14.02 4.12
N LEU A 119 19.45 -13.28 3.21
CA LEU A 119 19.82 -13.33 1.79
C LEU A 119 21.15 -12.61 1.54
N PRO A 120 22.04 -13.22 0.72
CA PRO A 120 23.18 -12.52 0.16
C PRO A 120 22.73 -11.28 -0.61
N TRP A 121 23.55 -10.22 -0.59
CA TRP A 121 23.25 -8.94 -1.24
C TRP A 121 22.82 -9.08 -2.71
N TYR A 122 23.39 -10.04 -3.45
CA TYR A 122 23.06 -10.27 -4.86
C TYR A 122 21.66 -10.86 -5.09
N GLN A 123 21.16 -11.70 -4.16
CA GLN A 123 19.78 -12.20 -4.21
C GLN A 123 18.79 -11.15 -3.71
N TYR A 124 19.20 -10.34 -2.73
CA TYR A 124 18.40 -9.22 -2.24
C TYR A 124 18.12 -8.18 -3.34
N TYR A 125 19.11 -7.89 -4.20
CA TYR A 125 18.95 -6.99 -5.35
C TYR A 125 18.47 -7.67 -6.64
N LEU A 126 18.15 -8.98 -6.60
CA LEU A 126 17.69 -9.77 -7.75
C LEU A 126 18.54 -9.53 -9.02
N LEU A 127 19.88 -9.54 -8.87
CA LEU A 127 20.79 -9.26 -9.99
C LEU A 127 20.60 -10.18 -11.19
N ASP A 128 20.19 -11.43 -10.96
CA ASP A 128 19.86 -12.39 -12.02
C ASP A 128 18.68 -11.91 -12.89
N VAL A 129 17.62 -11.41 -12.25
CA VAL A 129 16.45 -10.85 -12.96
C VAL A 129 16.84 -9.57 -13.71
N ALA A 130 17.68 -8.71 -13.11
CA ALA A 130 18.18 -7.51 -13.78
C ALA A 130 19.03 -7.86 -15.02
N ALA A 131 19.93 -8.84 -14.91
CA ALA A 131 20.75 -9.31 -16.02
C ALA A 131 19.89 -9.91 -17.15
N PHE A 132 18.89 -10.72 -16.81
CA PHE A 132 17.95 -11.26 -17.78
C PHE A 132 17.19 -10.14 -18.52
N LEU A 133 16.61 -9.18 -17.81
CA LEU A 133 15.90 -8.04 -18.42
C LEU A 133 16.80 -7.17 -19.31
N LEU A 134 18.04 -6.91 -18.89
CA LEU A 134 19.01 -6.16 -19.69
C LEU A 134 19.40 -6.91 -20.97
N SER A 135 19.57 -8.23 -20.89
CA SER A 135 19.90 -9.07 -22.04
C SER A 135 18.78 -9.04 -23.09
N VAL A 136 17.52 -9.22 -22.67
CA VAL A 136 16.34 -9.16 -23.55
C VAL A 136 16.19 -7.79 -24.17
N SER A 137 16.29 -6.73 -23.36
CA SER A 137 16.20 -5.34 -23.85
C SER A 137 17.28 -5.05 -24.89
N SER A 138 18.53 -5.45 -24.63
CA SER A 138 19.65 -5.29 -25.56
C SER A 138 19.43 -6.06 -26.85
N ALA A 139 18.96 -7.30 -26.77
CA ALA A 139 18.66 -8.12 -27.95
C ALA A 139 17.58 -7.46 -28.83
N VAL A 140 16.51 -6.94 -28.23
CA VAL A 140 15.46 -6.21 -28.95
C VAL A 140 16.02 -4.95 -29.64
N LEU A 141 16.83 -4.15 -28.94
CA LEU A 141 17.47 -2.97 -29.51
C LEU A 141 18.39 -3.31 -30.68
N VAL A 142 19.18 -4.39 -30.56
CA VAL A 142 20.06 -4.87 -31.64
C VAL A 142 19.24 -5.35 -32.84
N LEU A 143 18.14 -6.08 -32.63
CA LEU A 143 17.25 -6.52 -33.70
C LEU A 143 16.62 -5.34 -34.45
N ILE A 144 16.17 -4.31 -33.73
CA ILE A 144 15.63 -3.08 -34.31
C ILE A 144 16.72 -2.37 -35.12
N TRP A 145 17.90 -2.16 -34.53
CA TRP A 145 19.01 -1.50 -35.20
C TRP A 145 19.46 -2.24 -36.47
N CYS A 146 19.60 -3.56 -36.41
CA CYS A 146 19.90 -4.40 -37.56
C CYS A 146 18.82 -4.29 -38.63
N SER A 147 17.54 -4.34 -38.25
CA SER A 147 16.41 -4.20 -39.18
C SER A 147 16.42 -2.83 -39.88
N CYS A 148 16.60 -1.75 -39.12
CA CYS A 148 16.72 -0.39 -39.66
C CYS A 148 17.94 -0.25 -40.59
N SER A 149 19.10 -0.80 -40.21
CA SER A 149 20.31 -0.77 -41.03
C SER A 149 20.15 -1.56 -42.33
N LEU A 150 19.49 -2.72 -42.29
CA LEU A 150 19.21 -3.52 -43.49
C LEU A 150 18.20 -2.83 -44.41
N VAL A 151 17.16 -2.19 -43.87
CA VAL A 151 16.22 -1.38 -44.64
C VAL A 151 16.93 -0.18 -45.28
N TYR A 152 17.75 0.55 -44.51
CA TYR A 152 18.56 1.66 -45.02
C TYR A 152 19.50 1.22 -46.15
N ARG A 153 20.23 0.10 -45.98
CA ARG A 153 21.10 -0.47 -47.01
C ARG A 153 20.32 -0.92 -48.26
N LYS A 154 19.12 -1.49 -48.11
CA LYS A 154 18.26 -1.86 -49.26
C LYS A 154 17.75 -0.64 -50.01
N ILE A 155 17.35 0.43 -49.30
CA ILE A 155 16.93 1.69 -49.92
C ILE A 155 18.09 2.35 -50.68
N PHE A 156 19.28 2.43 -50.08
CA PHE A 156 20.47 2.98 -50.73
C PHE A 156 20.96 2.15 -51.93
N ARG A 157 20.97 0.81 -51.85
CA ARG A 157 21.29 -0.05 -53.01
C ARG A 157 20.28 0.11 -54.15
N LYS A 158 18.99 0.29 -53.85
CA LYS A 158 17.95 0.51 -54.87
C LYS A 158 18.09 1.88 -55.56
N SER A 159 18.52 2.91 -54.83
CA SER A 159 18.85 4.23 -55.40
C SER A 159 20.05 4.17 -56.35
N SER A 160 21.13 3.46 -55.96
CA SER A 160 22.33 3.31 -56.80
C SER A 160 22.13 2.45 -58.05
N GLY A 161 21.20 1.48 -58.03
CA GLY A 161 20.84 0.66 -59.19
C GLY A 161 19.98 1.39 -60.23
N LYS A 162 19.20 2.39 -59.83
CA LYS A 162 18.43 3.24 -60.75
C LYS A 162 19.31 4.25 -61.52
N LEU A 163 20.45 4.67 -60.96
CA LEU A 163 21.38 5.59 -61.64
C LEU A 163 22.19 4.94 -62.78
N LYS A 164 22.22 3.60 -62.89
CA LYS A 164 22.96 2.87 -63.93
C LYS A 164 22.11 2.40 -65.12
N SER A 165 20.81 2.67 -65.12
CA SER A 165 19.86 2.22 -66.17
C SER A 165 19.27 3.39 -66.99
N GLN A 166 19.97 4.52 -67.06
CA GLN A 166 19.63 5.62 -67.95
C GLN A 166 20.82 5.95 -68.83
#